data_AF-A0A929VKK6-F1
#
_entry.id   AF-A0A929VKK6-F1
#
_cell.length_a   1.000
_cell.length_b   1.000
_cell.length_c   1.000
_cell.angle_alpha   90.00
_cell.angle_beta   90.00
_cell.angle_gamma   90.00
#
_symmetry.space_group_name_H-M   'P 1'
#
loop_
_entity.id
_entity.type
_entity.pdbx_description
1 polymer ?
#
loop_
_entity_poly.entity_id
_entity_poly.type
_entity_poly.pdbx_seq_one_letter_code
_entity_poly.pdbx_strand_id
1 'polypeptide(L)'
;MNYTIKINNKNLRIILTILLAIITVVAGYLYYKETANKNKTTNNIVGLDVNNLPEYTGKPYVVINNNEPNFDKSELVPKSFEKYAELDNLKRCGTADSIIGQDLMPTSKRENISSVKPTGWKSVKYNGIEGGNLYNRCHLIGFQLAGENANKRNLITGTRYLNTKGMLPFENMVADYVKETNNHVRYRVTPIFVGNELVARGVQIEAMSIEDNGKAIKFNVYCFNVQPNIEINYKTGDSRSK
;
A
#
# COMPACT_ATOMS: atom_id res chain seq x y z
N MET A 1 38.88 57.39 -6.61
CA MET A 1 39.97 56.44 -6.31
C MET A 1 39.52 55.07 -6.79
N ASN A 2 40.00 54.61 -7.96
CA ASN A 2 39.58 53.34 -8.55
C ASN A 2 40.56 52.24 -8.11
N TYR A 3 40.09 51.28 -7.31
CA TYR A 3 40.88 50.10 -6.97
C TYR A 3 40.80 49.08 -8.11
N THR A 4 41.86 48.97 -8.91
CA THR A 4 42.02 47.88 -9.88
C THR A 4 42.61 46.67 -9.18
N ILE A 5 41.81 45.62 -8.97
CA ILE A 5 42.30 44.35 -8.41
C ILE A 5 43.14 43.64 -9.48
N LYS A 6 44.47 43.63 -9.32
CA LYS A 6 45.38 42.80 -10.13
C LYS A 6 45.33 41.36 -9.62
N ILE A 7 44.61 40.49 -10.31
CA ILE A 7 44.64 39.05 -10.03
C ILE A 7 45.96 38.50 -10.58
N ASN A 8 46.80 37.95 -9.69
CA ASN A 8 48.05 37.30 -10.07
C ASN A 8 47.77 36.04 -10.91
N ASN A 9 48.48 35.86 -12.02
CA ASN A 9 48.38 34.68 -12.90
C ASN A 9 48.53 33.34 -12.16
N LYS A 10 49.31 33.29 -11.07
CA LYS A 10 49.41 32.10 -10.21
C LYS A 10 48.10 31.80 -9.46
N ASN A 11 47.44 32.85 -8.95
CA ASN A 11 46.15 32.73 -8.27
C ASN A 11 45.03 32.38 -9.27
N LEU A 12 45.07 32.93 -10.48
CA LEU A 12 44.13 32.57 -11.56
C LEU A 12 44.24 31.10 -11.93
N ARG A 13 45.47 30.55 -12.06
CA ARG A 13 45.68 29.12 -12.31
C ARG A 13 45.12 28.25 -11.19
N ILE A 14 45.36 28.60 -9.93
CA ILE A 14 44.83 27.87 -8.77
C ILE A 14 43.29 27.86 -8.78
N ILE A 15 42.66 29.02 -9.04
CA ILE A 15 41.20 29.14 -9.13
C ILE A 15 40.65 28.25 -10.25
N LEU A 16 41.28 28.27 -11.43
CA LEU A 16 40.86 27.42 -12.56
C LEU A 16 41.00 25.92 -12.26
N THR A 17 42.07 25.52 -11.55
CA THR A 17 42.26 24.12 -11.14
C THR A 17 41.19 23.67 -10.13
N ILE A 18 40.81 24.55 -9.18
CA ILE A 18 39.75 24.26 -8.20
C ILE A 18 38.39 24.16 -8.91
N LEU A 19 38.09 25.07 -9.84
CA LEU A 19 36.87 25.04 -10.64
C LEU A 19 36.75 23.75 -11.45
N LEU A 20 37.84 23.32 -12.09
CA LEU A 20 37.87 22.06 -12.84
C LEU A 20 37.62 20.85 -11.91
N ALA A 21 38.25 20.82 -10.74
CA ALA A 21 38.02 19.76 -9.76
C ALA A 21 36.55 19.70 -9.31
N ILE A 22 35.92 20.84 -9.01
CA ILE A 22 34.50 20.91 -8.64
C ILE A 22 33.61 20.37 -9.76
N ILE A 23 33.86 20.76 -11.02
CA ILE A 23 33.09 20.29 -12.17
C ILE A 23 33.19 18.77 -12.30
N THR A 24 34.39 18.19 -12.15
CA THR A 24 34.57 16.74 -12.24
C THR A 24 33.82 15.99 -11.13
N VAL A 25 33.81 16.50 -9.90
CA VAL A 25 33.07 15.91 -8.78
C VAL A 25 31.55 15.99 -9.01
N VAL A 26 31.04 17.13 -9.47
CA VAL A 26 29.62 17.31 -9.76
C VAL A 26 29.18 16.40 -10.91
N ALA A 27 29.95 16.34 -11.99
CA ALA A 27 29.66 15.44 -13.12
C ALA A 27 29.66 13.97 -12.69
N GLY A 28 30.63 13.55 -11.88
CA GLY A 28 30.68 12.21 -11.30
C GLY A 28 29.47 11.89 -10.42
N TYR A 29 29.04 12.85 -9.59
CA TYR A 29 27.84 12.69 -8.75
C TYR A 29 26.55 12.57 -9.59
N LEU A 30 26.40 13.39 -10.63
CA LEU A 30 25.26 13.33 -11.53
C LEU A 30 25.22 12.01 -12.32
N TYR A 31 26.37 11.56 -12.83
CA TYR A 31 26.50 10.27 -13.51
C TYR A 31 26.19 9.08 -12.58
N TYR A 32 26.67 9.13 -11.34
CA TYR A 32 26.34 8.14 -10.32
C TYR A 32 24.82 8.11 -10.03
N LYS A 33 24.18 9.27 -9.90
CA LYS A 33 22.74 9.36 -9.65
C LYS A 33 21.92 8.81 -10.83
N GLU A 34 22.37 9.04 -12.06
CA GLU A 34 21.71 8.51 -13.26
C GLU A 34 21.86 6.98 -13.36
N THR A 35 23.06 6.45 -13.11
CA THR A 35 23.31 5.00 -13.12
C THR A 35 22.58 4.27 -11.98
N ALA A 36 22.51 4.86 -10.79
CA ALA A 36 21.70 4.34 -9.69
C ALA A 36 20.18 4.31 -10.02
N ASN A 37 19.69 5.26 -10.81
CA ASN A 37 18.30 5.28 -11.26
C ASN A 37 18.04 4.28 -12.40
N LYS A 38 18.98 4.09 -13.33
CA LYS A 38 18.87 3.09 -14.42
C LYS A 38 18.91 1.65 -13.92
N ASN A 39 19.66 1.37 -12.85
CA ASN A 39 19.76 0.03 -12.25
C ASN A 39 18.59 -0.33 -11.33
N LYS A 40 17.59 0.54 -11.22
CA LYS A 40 16.30 0.20 -10.63
C LYS A 40 15.51 -0.58 -11.67
N THR A 41 15.84 -1.86 -11.83
CA THR A 41 15.02 -2.81 -12.56
C THR A 41 13.70 -2.92 -11.80
N THR A 42 12.74 -2.05 -12.11
CA THR A 42 11.36 -2.24 -11.71
C THR A 42 10.87 -3.41 -12.54
N ASN A 43 11.01 -4.62 -12.01
CA ASN A 43 10.23 -5.76 -12.47
C ASN A 43 8.77 -5.34 -12.31
N ASN A 44 8.20 -4.78 -13.38
CA ASN A 44 6.83 -4.33 -13.39
C ASN A 44 5.96 -5.59 -13.37
N ILE A 45 5.31 -5.84 -12.24
CA ILE A 45 4.42 -6.99 -12.07
C ILE A 45 3.12 -6.67 -12.82
N VAL A 46 2.92 -7.27 -14.00
CA VAL A 46 1.74 -7.06 -14.86
C VAL A 46 0.58 -7.91 -14.33
N GLY A 47 0.01 -7.50 -13.20
CA GLY A 47 -1.06 -8.22 -12.50
C GLY A 47 -0.58 -9.33 -11.57
N LEU A 48 -1.49 -9.87 -10.77
CA LEU A 48 -1.20 -10.93 -9.81
C LEU A 48 -1.56 -12.30 -10.37
N ASP A 49 -0.58 -13.18 -10.48
CA ASP A 49 -0.78 -14.62 -10.70
C ASP A 49 -0.73 -15.33 -9.35
N VAL A 50 -1.82 -16.00 -8.98
CA VAL A 50 -1.90 -16.78 -7.73
C VAL A 50 -0.89 -17.92 -7.66
N ASN A 51 -0.38 -18.38 -8.80
CA ASN A 51 0.66 -19.42 -8.85
C ASN A 51 2.07 -18.85 -8.76
N ASN A 52 2.23 -17.54 -8.94
CA ASN A 52 3.52 -16.86 -8.95
C ASN A 52 3.40 -15.48 -8.29
N LEU A 53 3.01 -15.48 -7.01
CA LEU A 53 2.89 -14.25 -6.24
C LEU A 53 4.25 -13.61 -5.98
N PRO A 54 4.32 -12.26 -5.85
CA PRO A 54 5.55 -11.59 -5.48
C PRO A 54 6.13 -12.13 -4.17
N GLU A 55 7.45 -12.23 -4.09
CA GLU A 55 8.11 -12.65 -2.85
C GLU A 55 8.23 -11.49 -1.85
N TYR A 56 8.09 -11.80 -0.57
CA TYR A 56 8.29 -10.83 0.50
C TYR A 56 9.78 -10.58 0.74
N THR A 57 10.24 -9.37 0.39
CA THR A 57 11.64 -8.95 0.55
C THR A 57 11.84 -7.94 1.70
N GLY A 58 10.98 -7.98 2.73
CA GLY A 58 11.05 -7.06 3.88
C GLY A 58 10.22 -5.78 3.76
N LYS A 59 9.58 -5.53 2.60
CA LYS A 59 8.67 -4.39 2.40
C LYS A 59 7.21 -4.80 2.58
N PRO A 60 6.34 -3.97 3.17
CA PRO A 60 4.96 -4.34 3.49
C PRO A 60 4.06 -4.50 2.25
N TYR A 61 4.46 -3.95 1.11
CA TYR A 61 3.76 -4.07 -0.16
C TYR A 61 4.73 -3.99 -1.35
N VAL A 62 4.23 -4.34 -2.53
CA VAL A 62 4.84 -4.06 -3.84
C VAL A 62 3.86 -3.34 -4.75
N VAL A 63 4.39 -2.59 -5.71
CA VAL A 63 3.59 -1.93 -6.76
C VAL A 63 3.28 -2.93 -7.86
N ILE A 64 2.04 -2.90 -8.34
CA ILE A 64 1.52 -3.74 -9.43
C ILE A 64 1.16 -2.83 -10.60
N ASN A 65 1.35 -3.32 -11.82
CA ASN A 65 0.91 -2.69 -13.07
C ASN A 65 1.34 -1.22 -13.20
N ASN A 66 2.61 -0.90 -12.93
CA ASN A 66 3.14 0.47 -12.91
C ASN A 66 2.35 1.43 -12.00
N ASN A 67 1.73 0.91 -10.94
CA ASN A 67 0.84 1.66 -10.05
C ASN A 67 -0.46 2.14 -10.71
N GLU A 68 -0.82 1.59 -11.87
CA GLU A 68 -2.05 1.89 -12.59
C GLU A 68 -3.15 0.90 -12.19
N PRO A 69 -4.27 1.37 -11.59
CA PRO A 69 -5.41 0.53 -11.30
C PRO A 69 -6.13 0.11 -12.58
N ASN A 70 -6.77 -1.06 -12.55
CA ASN A 70 -7.48 -1.61 -13.70
C ASN A 70 -8.98 -1.33 -13.60
N PHE A 71 -9.35 -0.05 -13.74
CA PHE A 71 -10.74 0.41 -13.76
C PHE A 71 -11.15 0.81 -15.18
N ASP A 72 -12.34 0.37 -15.60
CA ASP A 72 -12.95 0.86 -16.82
C ASP A 72 -13.45 2.29 -16.62
N LYS A 73 -13.45 3.10 -17.70
CA LYS A 73 -13.94 4.49 -17.65
C LYS A 73 -15.38 4.59 -17.16
N SER A 74 -16.20 3.58 -17.45
CA SER A 74 -17.60 3.51 -17.00
C SER A 74 -17.74 3.33 -15.48
N GLU A 75 -16.69 2.86 -14.80
CA GLU A 75 -16.67 2.72 -13.34
C GLU A 75 -16.31 4.04 -12.63
N LEU A 76 -15.81 5.04 -13.36
CA LEU A 76 -15.32 6.31 -12.81
C LEU A 76 -16.45 7.35 -12.72
N VAL A 77 -17.48 7.03 -11.93
CA VAL A 77 -18.64 7.90 -11.69
C VAL A 77 -18.59 8.47 -10.27
N PRO A 78 -18.73 9.78 -10.04
CA PRO A 78 -18.65 10.39 -8.70
C PRO A 78 -19.95 10.17 -7.92
N LYS A 79 -20.25 8.89 -7.64
CA LYS A 79 -21.40 8.46 -6.87
C LYS A 79 -20.96 7.35 -5.93
N SER A 80 -21.00 7.66 -4.64
CA SER A 80 -20.61 6.72 -3.59
C SER A 80 -21.39 5.42 -3.63
N PHE A 81 -20.68 4.32 -3.42
CA PHE A 81 -21.27 3.01 -3.13
C PHE A 81 -20.26 2.13 -2.40
N GLU A 82 -20.77 1.11 -1.75
CA GLU A 82 -19.99 -0.03 -1.29
C GLU A 82 -20.69 -1.34 -1.65
N LYS A 83 -19.91 -2.35 -2.00
CA LYS A 83 -20.37 -3.68 -2.36
C LYS A 83 -19.35 -4.71 -1.91
N TYR A 84 -19.82 -5.65 -1.11
CA TYR A 84 -19.00 -6.77 -0.62
C TYR A 84 -19.43 -8.05 -1.33
N ALA A 85 -18.47 -8.74 -1.94
CA ALA A 85 -18.74 -10.03 -2.56
C ALA A 85 -19.30 -11.04 -1.56
N GLU A 86 -20.11 -11.97 -2.07
CA GLU A 86 -20.53 -13.14 -1.30
C GLU A 86 -19.31 -13.92 -0.82
N LEU A 87 -19.45 -14.57 0.34
CA LEU A 87 -18.43 -15.48 0.81
C LEU A 87 -18.36 -16.68 -0.13
N ASP A 88 -17.15 -17.15 -0.42
CA ASP A 88 -16.98 -18.32 -1.28
C ASP A 88 -17.38 -19.63 -0.57
N ASN A 89 -17.18 -20.78 -1.24
CA ASN A 89 -17.53 -22.10 -0.70
C ASN A 89 -16.76 -22.47 0.58
N LEU A 90 -15.59 -21.86 0.81
CA LEU A 90 -14.80 -22.01 2.03
C LEU A 90 -15.12 -20.93 3.08
N LYS A 91 -16.14 -20.11 2.82
CA LYS A 91 -16.60 -18.96 3.62
C LYS A 91 -15.59 -17.82 3.70
N ARG A 92 -14.70 -17.71 2.70
CA ARG A 92 -13.69 -16.65 2.60
C ARG A 92 -14.31 -15.39 1.99
N CYS A 93 -13.82 -14.21 2.39
CA CYS A 93 -14.22 -12.95 1.77
C CYS A 93 -13.76 -12.90 0.31
N GLY A 94 -14.61 -12.36 -0.57
CA GLY A 94 -14.22 -11.97 -1.92
C GLY A 94 -13.84 -10.50 -1.99
N THR A 95 -13.87 -9.94 -3.21
CA THR A 95 -13.58 -8.52 -3.46
C THR A 95 -14.56 -7.59 -2.73
N ALA A 96 -14.02 -6.56 -2.10
CA ALA A 96 -14.76 -5.40 -1.62
C ALA A 96 -14.58 -4.26 -2.62
N ASP A 97 -15.70 -3.72 -3.09
CA ASP A 97 -15.74 -2.79 -4.21
C ASP A 97 -16.50 -1.52 -3.83
N SER A 98 -15.95 -0.36 -4.15
CA SER A 98 -16.52 0.90 -3.70
C SER A 98 -16.15 2.10 -4.56
N ILE A 99 -16.96 3.14 -4.39
CA ILE A 99 -16.56 4.53 -4.63
C ILE A 99 -16.71 5.23 -3.29
N ILE A 100 -15.58 5.60 -2.70
CA ILE A 100 -15.52 6.26 -1.39
C ILE A 100 -15.80 7.74 -1.59
N GLY A 101 -16.86 8.22 -0.95
CA GLY A 101 -17.16 9.64 -0.78
C GLY A 101 -17.44 9.96 0.68
N GLN A 102 -17.59 11.25 0.99
CA GLN A 102 -17.75 11.75 2.35
C GLN A 102 -18.98 11.16 3.06
N ASP A 103 -20.02 10.81 2.31
CA ASP A 103 -21.28 10.25 2.79
C ASP A 103 -21.17 8.80 3.28
N LEU A 104 -20.15 8.04 2.86
CA LEU A 104 -19.87 6.70 3.40
C LEU A 104 -19.04 6.76 4.68
N MET A 105 -18.36 7.88 4.95
CA MET A 105 -17.49 7.97 6.11
C MET A 105 -18.28 7.95 7.43
N PRO A 106 -17.74 7.31 8.49
CA PRO A 106 -18.46 7.16 9.74
C PRO A 106 -18.68 8.51 10.44
N THR A 107 -19.91 8.73 10.89
CA THR A 107 -20.27 9.84 11.79
C THR A 107 -20.29 9.41 13.27
N SER A 108 -20.22 8.10 13.52
CA SER A 108 -20.23 7.50 14.85
C SER A 108 -18.90 6.82 15.18
N LYS A 109 -18.68 6.50 16.46
CA LYS A 109 -17.51 5.76 16.90
C LYS A 109 -17.61 4.30 16.45
N ARG A 110 -16.46 3.71 16.12
CA ARG A 110 -16.34 2.29 15.78
C ARG A 110 -16.86 1.40 16.91
N GLU A 111 -17.64 0.39 16.55
CA GLU A 111 -18.21 -0.59 17.47
C GLU A 111 -17.34 -1.85 17.56
N ASN A 112 -17.70 -2.73 18.48
CA ASN A 112 -17.01 -3.99 18.68
C ASN A 112 -17.27 -4.97 17.52
N ILE A 113 -16.20 -5.51 16.94
CA ILE A 113 -16.24 -6.49 15.85
C ILE A 113 -15.81 -7.91 16.27
N SER A 114 -15.63 -8.16 17.58
CA SER A 114 -15.06 -9.40 18.11
C SER A 114 -15.91 -10.64 17.83
N SER A 115 -17.21 -10.46 17.55
CA SER A 115 -18.16 -11.52 17.18
C SER A 115 -17.79 -12.20 15.85
N VAL A 116 -17.11 -11.49 14.95
CA VAL A 116 -16.67 -12.07 13.67
C VAL A 116 -15.39 -12.87 13.87
N LYS A 117 -15.36 -14.10 13.37
CA LYS A 117 -14.14 -14.92 13.29
C LYS A 117 -13.96 -15.29 11.81
N PRO A 118 -13.10 -14.56 11.07
CA PRO A 118 -12.86 -14.87 9.67
C PRO A 118 -12.27 -16.27 9.48
N THR A 119 -12.20 -16.72 8.23
CA THR A 119 -11.53 -17.99 7.91
C THR A 119 -10.09 -18.02 8.40
N GLY A 120 -9.65 -19.18 8.91
CA GLY A 120 -8.31 -19.35 9.46
C GLY A 120 -8.04 -18.57 10.75
N TRP A 121 -9.06 -18.01 11.41
CA TRP A 121 -8.87 -17.20 12.62
C TRP A 121 -8.20 -17.99 13.75
N LYS A 122 -7.13 -17.42 14.33
CA LYS A 122 -6.47 -17.89 15.55
C LYS A 122 -6.27 -16.72 16.50
N SER A 123 -6.48 -16.95 17.79
CA SER A 123 -6.12 -16.00 18.83
C SER A 123 -4.74 -16.37 19.38
N VAL A 124 -3.68 -15.81 18.78
CA VAL A 124 -2.27 -16.09 19.15
C VAL A 124 -1.50 -14.80 19.37
N LYS A 125 -0.57 -14.83 20.34
CA LYS A 125 0.26 -13.69 20.71
C LYS A 125 1.75 -14.02 20.58
N TYR A 126 2.54 -13.01 20.22
CA TYR A 126 3.99 -13.08 20.15
C TYR A 126 4.62 -11.83 20.77
N ASN A 127 5.78 -12.00 21.40
CA ASN A 127 6.61 -10.89 21.85
C ASN A 127 7.17 -10.14 20.62
N GLY A 128 7.29 -8.81 20.72
CA GLY A 128 7.78 -7.97 19.63
C GLY A 128 6.71 -7.54 18.61
N ILE A 129 5.47 -8.02 18.73
CA ILE A 129 4.32 -7.46 18.01
C ILE A 129 3.65 -6.42 18.90
N GLU A 130 3.43 -5.22 18.38
CA GLU A 130 2.69 -4.17 19.09
C GLU A 130 1.27 -4.65 19.46
N GLY A 131 0.93 -4.62 20.75
CA GLY A 131 -0.33 -5.16 21.27
C GLY A 131 -0.37 -6.70 21.38
N GLY A 132 0.73 -7.38 21.03
CA GLY A 132 0.96 -8.81 21.20
C GLY A 132 0.23 -9.72 20.22
N ASN A 133 -0.97 -9.36 19.75
CA ASN A 133 -1.76 -10.23 18.87
C ASN A 133 -1.18 -10.29 17.45
N LEU A 134 -0.99 -11.50 16.91
CA LEU A 134 -0.58 -11.69 15.51
C LEU A 134 -1.66 -11.21 14.54
N TYR A 135 -2.89 -11.68 14.74
CA TYR A 135 -3.99 -11.44 13.81
C TYR A 135 -4.94 -10.36 14.31
N ASN A 136 -5.29 -9.48 13.39
CA ASN A 136 -6.40 -8.55 13.45
C ASN A 136 -7.56 -9.08 12.60
N ARG A 137 -8.78 -8.67 12.95
CA ARG A 137 -9.92 -8.70 12.04
C ARG A 137 -9.72 -7.53 11.07
N CYS A 138 -9.02 -7.80 9.98
CA CYS A 138 -8.57 -6.79 9.05
C CYS A 138 -9.72 -6.48 8.11
N HIS A 139 -10.13 -5.21 8.08
CA HIS A 139 -11.09 -4.70 7.12
C HIS A 139 -10.51 -4.74 5.71
N LEU A 140 -11.32 -5.09 4.70
CA LEU A 140 -10.93 -4.89 3.29
C LEU A 140 -11.13 -3.42 2.91
N ILE A 141 -12.30 -2.86 3.24
CA ILE A 141 -12.56 -1.41 3.25
C ILE A 141 -12.57 -0.96 4.71
N GLY A 142 -11.56 -0.19 5.10
CA GLY A 142 -11.39 0.28 6.47
C GLY A 142 -12.59 1.04 7.01
N PHE A 143 -12.88 0.89 8.32
CA PHE A 143 -13.98 1.59 9.00
C PHE A 143 -13.98 3.10 8.72
N GLN A 144 -12.80 3.74 8.63
CA GLN A 144 -12.71 5.18 8.36
C GLN A 144 -13.21 5.60 6.97
N LEU A 145 -13.34 4.66 6.03
CA LEU A 145 -13.76 4.92 4.65
C LEU A 145 -15.26 4.68 4.45
N ALA A 146 -15.84 3.68 5.13
CA ALA A 146 -17.22 3.23 4.88
C ALA A 146 -18.07 2.97 6.13
N GLY A 147 -17.54 3.18 7.34
CA GLY A 147 -18.29 3.04 8.60
C GLY A 147 -18.68 1.60 8.99
N GLU A 148 -18.30 0.60 8.20
CA GLU A 148 -18.67 -0.79 8.44
C GLU A 148 -18.01 -1.39 9.70
N ASN A 149 -18.83 -1.93 10.61
CA ASN A 149 -18.39 -2.60 11.83
C ASN A 149 -18.19 -4.12 11.60
N ALA A 150 -19.07 -4.95 12.16
CA ALA A 150 -18.92 -6.41 12.23
C ALA A 150 -19.37 -7.15 10.95
N ASN A 151 -19.04 -6.61 9.78
CA ASN A 151 -19.42 -7.18 8.49
C ASN A 151 -18.54 -8.39 8.14
N LYS A 152 -19.14 -9.59 8.13
CA LYS A 152 -18.46 -10.86 7.86
C LYS A 152 -17.88 -10.96 6.43
N ARG A 153 -18.34 -10.13 5.49
CA ARG A 153 -17.86 -10.07 4.11
C ARG A 153 -16.74 -9.03 3.89
N ASN A 154 -16.43 -8.26 4.93
CA ASN A 154 -15.41 -7.20 4.89
C ASN A 154 -14.25 -7.49 5.86
N LEU A 155 -14.23 -8.63 6.56
CA LEU A 155 -13.24 -8.93 7.59
C LEU A 155 -12.48 -10.21 7.29
N ILE A 156 -11.16 -10.09 7.09
CA ILE A 156 -10.25 -11.24 6.91
C ILE A 156 -9.33 -11.42 8.13
N THR A 157 -8.75 -12.62 8.24
CA THR A 157 -7.63 -12.88 9.17
C THR A 157 -6.38 -12.23 8.57
N GLY A 158 -6.07 -11.00 9.01
CA GLY A 158 -4.90 -10.24 8.58
C GLY A 158 -3.90 -10.09 9.71
N THR A 159 -2.60 -10.15 9.42
CA THR A 159 -1.56 -9.87 10.43
C THR A 159 -1.60 -8.41 10.89
N ARG A 160 -1.06 -8.13 12.07
CA ARG A 160 -0.86 -6.76 12.56
C ARG A 160 -0.03 -5.92 11.60
N TYR A 161 0.98 -6.54 10.97
CA TYR A 161 1.83 -5.88 9.99
C TYR A 161 1.10 -5.56 8.68
N LEU A 162 0.31 -6.49 8.11
CA LEU A 162 -0.59 -6.19 6.99
C LEU A 162 -1.50 -5.01 7.33
N ASN A 163 -2.19 -5.09 8.47
CA ASN A 163 -3.18 -4.10 8.86
C ASN A 163 -2.57 -2.69 9.02
N THR A 164 -1.41 -2.57 9.69
CA THR A 164 -0.87 -1.25 10.08
C THR A 164 0.23 -0.72 9.17
N LYS A 165 0.99 -1.60 8.51
CA LYS A 165 2.10 -1.22 7.62
C LYS A 165 1.79 -1.47 6.15
N GLY A 166 0.94 -2.48 5.86
CA GLY A 166 0.51 -2.80 4.50
C GLY A 166 -0.64 -1.91 4.01
N MET A 167 -1.76 -1.88 4.75
CA MET A 167 -3.00 -1.25 4.29
C MET A 167 -3.18 0.19 4.76
N LEU A 168 -3.01 0.43 6.07
CA LEU A 168 -3.32 1.71 6.71
C LEU A 168 -2.74 2.97 6.02
N PRO A 169 -1.49 2.97 5.49
CA PRO A 169 -0.98 4.14 4.77
C PRO A 169 -1.83 4.53 3.55
N PHE A 170 -2.30 3.54 2.77
CA PHE A 170 -3.15 3.77 1.60
C PHE A 170 -4.56 4.20 2.00
N GLU A 171 -5.11 3.59 3.06
CA GLU A 171 -6.42 3.97 3.61
C GLU A 171 -6.41 5.42 4.09
N ASN A 172 -5.33 5.87 4.75
CA ASN A 172 -5.19 7.25 5.20
C ASN A 172 -5.12 8.22 4.02
N MET A 173 -4.33 7.90 2.98
CA MET A 173 -4.28 8.74 1.77
C MET A 173 -5.65 8.96 1.15
N VAL A 174 -6.45 7.90 1.02
CA VAL A 174 -7.82 7.98 0.49
C VAL A 174 -8.72 8.78 1.44
N ALA A 175 -8.65 8.51 2.75
CA ALA A 175 -9.48 9.19 3.73
C ALA A 175 -9.20 10.70 3.78
N ASP A 176 -7.93 11.10 3.78
CA ASP A 176 -7.52 12.50 3.83
C ASP A 176 -7.98 13.24 2.57
N TYR A 177 -7.75 12.66 1.38
CA TYR A 177 -8.23 13.25 0.12
C TYR A 177 -9.73 13.50 0.12
N VAL A 178 -10.54 12.49 0.47
CA VAL A 178 -12.01 12.62 0.47
C VAL A 178 -12.48 13.68 1.48
N LYS A 179 -11.88 13.73 2.69
CA LYS A 179 -12.22 14.72 3.72
C LYS A 179 -11.86 16.15 3.33
N GLU A 180 -10.72 16.35 2.69
CA GLU A 180 -10.21 17.67 2.34
C GLU A 180 -10.92 18.27 1.13
N THR A 181 -11.38 17.42 0.21
CA THR A 181 -11.90 17.86 -1.09
C THR A 181 -13.40 17.63 -1.27
N ASN A 182 -14.00 16.76 -0.47
CA ASN A 182 -15.36 16.25 -0.67
C ASN A 182 -15.56 15.55 -2.04
N ASN A 183 -14.47 15.10 -2.65
CA ASN A 183 -14.44 14.33 -3.90
C ASN A 183 -14.58 12.82 -3.65
N HIS A 184 -14.57 12.04 -4.72
CA HIS A 184 -14.72 10.59 -4.68
C HIS A 184 -13.43 9.86 -5.09
N VAL A 185 -13.26 8.66 -4.54
CA VAL A 185 -12.19 7.73 -4.91
C VAL A 185 -12.79 6.39 -5.30
N ARG A 186 -12.60 5.97 -6.55
CA ARG A 186 -12.86 4.59 -6.98
C ARG A 186 -11.87 3.69 -6.25
N TYR A 187 -12.36 2.74 -5.44
CA TYR A 187 -11.55 1.95 -4.52
C TYR A 187 -11.97 0.47 -4.52
N ARG A 188 -11.02 -0.44 -4.71
CA ARG A 188 -11.26 -1.88 -4.77
C ARG A 188 -10.18 -2.63 -3.99
N VAL A 189 -10.61 -3.56 -3.15
CA VAL A 189 -9.71 -4.42 -2.36
C VAL A 189 -10.03 -5.89 -2.59
N THR A 190 -9.06 -6.64 -3.07
CA THR A 190 -9.21 -8.06 -3.41
C THR A 190 -8.28 -8.91 -2.55
N PRO A 191 -8.80 -9.73 -1.62
CA PRO A 191 -7.99 -10.68 -0.89
C PRO A 191 -7.53 -11.83 -1.80
N ILE A 192 -6.25 -12.20 -1.70
CA ILE A 192 -5.63 -13.21 -2.55
C ILE A 192 -5.40 -14.49 -1.76
N PHE A 193 -6.11 -15.55 -2.10
CA PHE A 193 -5.95 -16.89 -1.52
C PHE A 193 -5.34 -17.85 -2.54
N VAL A 194 -4.47 -18.76 -2.10
CA VAL A 194 -3.92 -19.82 -2.97
C VAL A 194 -4.63 -21.14 -2.66
N GLY A 195 -5.22 -21.77 -3.68
CA GLY A 195 -5.94 -23.03 -3.53
C GLY A 195 -7.01 -23.00 -2.42
N ASN A 196 -6.92 -23.94 -1.47
CA ASN A 196 -7.85 -24.07 -0.35
C ASN A 196 -7.38 -23.37 0.93
N GLU A 197 -6.50 -22.38 0.83
CA GLU A 197 -6.04 -21.61 1.98
C GLU A 197 -7.17 -20.82 2.63
N LEU A 198 -7.17 -20.79 3.97
CA LEU A 198 -8.18 -20.08 4.76
C LEU A 198 -7.72 -18.68 5.17
N VAL A 199 -6.42 -18.39 5.10
CA VAL A 199 -5.83 -17.07 5.33
C VAL A 199 -5.31 -16.56 3.99
N ALA A 200 -5.64 -15.31 3.64
CA ALA A 200 -5.16 -14.70 2.40
C ALA A 200 -3.64 -14.50 2.47
N ARG A 201 -2.94 -14.67 1.35
CA ARG A 201 -1.50 -14.37 1.20
C ARG A 201 -1.23 -12.87 1.26
N GLY A 202 -2.22 -12.07 0.89
CA GLY A 202 -2.17 -10.62 0.87
C GLY A 202 -3.47 -10.05 0.35
N VAL A 203 -3.50 -8.74 0.15
CA VAL A 203 -4.60 -8.05 -0.52
C VAL A 203 -4.06 -7.18 -1.64
N GLN A 204 -4.74 -7.13 -2.76
CA GLN A 204 -4.53 -6.08 -3.76
C GLN A 204 -5.41 -4.89 -3.40
N ILE A 205 -4.87 -3.68 -3.49
CA ILE A 205 -5.61 -2.43 -3.31
C ILE A 205 -5.43 -1.60 -4.58
N GLU A 206 -6.54 -1.21 -5.18
CA GLU A 206 -6.62 -0.32 -6.34
C GLU A 206 -7.40 0.93 -5.95
N ALA A 207 -6.86 2.11 -6.29
CA ALA A 207 -7.53 3.38 -6.01
C ALA A 207 -7.29 4.41 -7.10
N MET A 208 -8.32 5.19 -7.43
CA MET A 208 -8.23 6.34 -8.33
C MET A 208 -9.20 7.45 -7.92
N SER A 209 -8.71 8.67 -7.69
CA SER A 209 -9.58 9.84 -7.48
C SER A 209 -10.31 10.20 -8.78
N ILE A 210 -11.62 10.48 -8.70
CA ILE A 210 -12.48 10.55 -9.89
C ILE A 210 -12.45 11.96 -10.49
N GLU A 211 -12.74 12.97 -9.69
CA GLU A 211 -12.93 14.37 -10.12
C GLU A 211 -11.66 14.98 -10.71
N ASP A 212 -10.49 14.56 -10.24
CA ASP A 212 -9.20 15.04 -10.71
C ASP A 212 -8.52 14.10 -11.72
N ASN A 213 -9.20 13.02 -12.13
CA ASN A 213 -8.69 11.97 -13.02
C ASN A 213 -7.40 11.30 -12.50
N GLY A 214 -7.36 10.97 -11.21
CA GLY A 214 -6.27 10.26 -10.57
C GLY A 214 -5.01 11.11 -10.35
N LYS A 215 -5.15 12.43 -10.28
CA LYS A 215 -4.01 13.34 -10.04
C LYS A 215 -3.53 13.25 -8.59
N ALA A 216 -4.43 13.24 -7.62
CA ALA A 216 -4.10 13.13 -6.21
C ALA A 216 -3.95 11.67 -5.74
N ILE A 217 -4.91 10.82 -6.11
CA ILE A 217 -4.92 9.40 -5.73
C ILE A 217 -4.89 8.55 -6.97
N LYS A 218 -3.82 7.78 -7.15
CA LYS A 218 -3.75 6.72 -8.15
C LYS A 218 -2.73 5.67 -7.74
N PHE A 219 -3.20 4.47 -7.44
CA PHE A 219 -2.30 3.37 -7.11
C PHE A 219 -2.90 1.98 -7.35
N ASN A 220 -1.99 1.02 -7.51
CA ASN A 220 -2.27 -0.40 -7.58
C ASN A 220 -1.15 -1.16 -6.87
N VAL A 221 -1.46 -1.73 -5.71
CA VAL A 221 -0.47 -2.33 -4.81
C VAL A 221 -0.92 -3.68 -4.30
N TYR A 222 0.04 -4.56 -4.03
CA TYR A 222 -0.17 -5.81 -3.32
C TYR A 222 0.46 -5.74 -1.94
N CYS A 223 -0.37 -5.78 -0.89
CA CYS A 223 0.04 -5.72 0.51
C CYS A 223 0.14 -7.14 1.09
N PHE A 224 1.32 -7.48 1.61
CA PHE A 224 1.60 -8.84 2.07
C PHE A 224 0.93 -9.16 3.40
N ASN A 225 0.23 -10.30 3.48
CA ASN A 225 -0.26 -10.83 4.74
C ASN A 225 0.82 -11.65 5.45
N VAL A 226 1.88 -10.96 5.88
CA VAL A 226 3.03 -11.53 6.57
C VAL A 226 3.28 -10.78 7.87
N GLN A 227 3.98 -11.41 8.80
CA GLN A 227 4.47 -10.73 9.99
C GLN A 227 5.98 -11.01 10.08
N PRO A 228 6.85 -9.97 10.16
CA PRO A 228 8.28 -10.18 10.36
C PRO A 228 8.56 -11.15 11.51
N ASN A 229 9.51 -12.07 11.29
CA ASN A 229 9.92 -13.13 12.23
C ASN A 229 8.86 -14.17 12.59
N ILE A 230 7.71 -14.21 11.90
CA ILE A 230 6.67 -15.23 12.08
C ILE A 230 6.45 -15.97 10.76
N GLU A 231 6.35 -17.29 10.84
CA GLU A 231 5.89 -18.15 9.76
C GLU A 231 4.41 -18.49 9.95
N ILE A 232 3.64 -18.42 8.86
CA ILE A 232 2.19 -18.63 8.86
C ILE A 232 1.86 -19.84 7.98
N ASN A 233 1.08 -20.77 8.51
CA ASN A 233 0.39 -21.78 7.74
C ASN A 233 -0.91 -21.18 7.20
N TYR A 234 -0.93 -20.74 5.95
CA TYR A 234 -2.09 -20.07 5.34
C TYR A 234 -3.30 -21.00 5.15
N LYS A 235 -3.08 -22.32 5.18
CA LYS A 235 -4.17 -23.30 5.10
C LYS A 235 -5.00 -23.35 6.37
N THR A 236 -4.38 -23.16 7.54
CA THR A 236 -5.05 -23.34 8.84
C THR A 236 -5.09 -22.08 9.70
N GLY A 237 -4.23 -21.11 9.41
CA GLY A 237 -3.93 -19.94 10.25
C GLY A 237 -2.96 -20.20 11.39
N ASP A 238 -2.47 -21.42 11.58
CA ASP A 238 -1.44 -21.71 12.58
C ASP A 238 -0.16 -20.94 12.27
N SER A 239 0.65 -20.69 13.30
CA SER A 239 1.87 -19.90 13.16
C SER A 239 2.95 -20.37 14.14
N ARG A 240 4.19 -20.00 13.83
CA ARG A 240 5.35 -20.15 14.73
C ARG A 240 6.33 -19.02 14.51
N SER A 241 7.16 -18.73 15.50
CA SER A 241 8.33 -17.89 15.31
C SER A 241 9.30 -18.54 14.33
N LYS A 242 10.01 -17.71 13.55
CA LYS A 242 11.15 -18.13 12.72
C LYS A 242 12.41 -18.33 13.53
#